data_AF-G8PT47-F1
#
_entry.id   AF-G8PT47-F1
#
_cell.length_a   1.000
_cell.length_b   1.000
_cell.length_c   1.000
_cell.angle_alpha   90.00
_cell.angle_beta   90.00
_cell.angle_gamma   90.00
#
_symmetry.space_group_name_H-M   'P 1'
#
loop_
_entity.id
_entity.type
_entity.pdbx_description
1 polymer ?
#
loop_
_entity_poly.entity_id
_entity_poly.type
_entity_poly.pdbx_seq_one_letter_code
_entity_poly.pdbx_strand_id
1 'polypeptide(L)'
;MTTAIRDDGRSQRVLSKAIGNGEQYITQLLQGKQPTVPNFIALCEALGVCPSYIINGNAVPPEMDELAEIFSILNTDNRAILLRVAKGFAHNQTKST
;
A
#
# COMPACT_ATOMS: atom_id res chain seq x y z
N MET A 1 4.11 3.29 7.85
CA MET A 1 3.65 4.68 7.61
C MET A 1 4.83 5.64 7.55
N THR A 2 5.62 5.74 8.62
CA THR A 2 6.76 6.69 8.71
C THR A 2 7.77 6.56 7.58
N THR A 3 8.11 5.33 7.17
CA THR A 3 9.01 5.08 6.03
C THR A 3 8.44 5.62 4.72
N ALA A 4 7.18 5.29 4.39
CA ALA A 4 6.51 5.80 3.20
C ALA A 4 6.42 7.34 3.16
N ILE A 5 6.15 7.99 4.30
CA ILE A 5 6.15 9.46 4.40
C ILE A 5 7.55 10.04 4.14
N ARG A 6 8.61 9.37 4.59
CA ARG A 6 9.99 9.81 4.38
C ARG A 6 10.44 9.61 2.93
N ASP A 7 10.07 8.48 2.33
CA ASP A 7 10.49 8.09 0.99
C ASP A 7 9.76 8.91 -0.10
N ASP A 8 8.56 9.43 0.19
CA ASP A 8 7.79 10.32 -0.68
C ASP A 8 8.50 11.65 -1.00
N GLY A 9 9.39 12.12 -0.12
CA GLY A 9 10.22 13.30 -0.36
C GLY A 9 9.50 14.66 -0.31
N ARG A 10 8.16 14.72 -0.30
CA ARG A 10 7.44 15.98 -0.08
C ARG A 10 7.52 16.39 1.40
N SER A 11 7.46 17.70 1.65
CA SER A 11 7.42 18.18 3.04
C SER A 11 6.15 17.73 3.77
N GLN A 12 6.26 17.48 5.07
CA GLN A 12 5.13 17.09 5.92
C GLN A 12 3.96 18.08 5.83
N ARG A 13 4.25 19.38 5.67
CA ARG A 13 3.25 20.43 5.47
C ARG A 13 2.46 20.24 4.18
N VAL A 14 3.14 19.91 3.08
CA VAL A 14 2.50 19.67 1.78
C VAL A 14 1.61 18.43 1.85
N LEU A 15 2.10 17.35 2.44
CA LEU A 15 1.31 16.13 2.67
C LEU A 15 0.07 16.39 3.54
N SER A 16 0.22 17.10 4.66
CA SER A 16 -0.92 17.47 5.52
C SER A 16 -2.02 18.21 4.75
N LYS A 17 -1.63 19.16 3.90
CA LYS A 17 -2.57 19.92 3.07
C LYS A 17 -3.19 19.07 1.96
N ALA A 18 -2.42 18.18 1.34
CA ALA A 18 -2.90 17.31 0.27
C ALA A 18 -4.06 16.41 0.73
N ILE A 19 -4.06 16.02 2.02
CA ILE A 19 -5.14 15.24 2.63
C ILE A 19 -6.19 16.10 3.35
N GLY A 20 -6.25 17.40 3.07
CA GLY A 20 -7.26 18.32 3.63
C GLY A 20 -7.15 18.59 5.13
N ASN A 21 -6.00 18.29 5.75
CA ASN A 21 -5.78 18.47 7.18
C ASN A 21 -4.90 19.70 7.49
N GLY A 22 -4.89 20.12 8.76
CA GLY A 22 -4.05 21.22 9.23
C GLY A 22 -2.55 20.93 9.05
N GLU A 23 -1.74 21.98 8.86
CA GLU A 23 -0.32 21.89 8.45
C GLU A 23 0.55 20.93 9.29
N GLN A 24 0.24 20.82 10.58
CA GLN A 24 0.96 20.01 11.55
C GLN A 24 0.48 18.55 11.65
N TYR A 25 -0.55 18.15 10.88
CA TYR A 25 -1.19 16.85 11.03
C TYR A 25 -0.22 15.69 10.87
N ILE A 26 0.57 15.68 9.80
CA ILE A 26 1.58 14.64 9.56
C ILE A 26 2.65 14.65 10.65
N THR A 27 3.08 15.83 11.11
CA THR A 27 4.03 15.96 12.23
C THR A 27 3.48 15.32 13.51
N GLN A 28 2.21 15.59 13.85
CA GLN A 28 1.54 14.97 15.00
C GLN A 28 1.42 13.44 14.83
N LEU A 29 1.14 12.97 13.61
CA LEU A 29 1.05 11.56 13.29
C LEU A 29 2.39 10.84 13.51
N LEU A 30 3.49 11.47 13.11
CA LEU A 30 4.84 10.99 13.38
C LEU A 30 5.22 11.03 14.87
N GLN A 31 4.58 11.90 15.65
CA GLN A 31 4.73 11.97 17.11
C GLN A 31 3.83 10.98 17.87
N GLY A 32 3.09 10.11 17.15
CA GLY A 32 2.28 9.04 17.75
C GLY A 32 0.77 9.30 17.76
N LYS A 33 0.29 10.39 17.16
CA LYS A 33 -1.15 10.58 16.94
C LYS A 33 -1.67 9.48 16.02
N GLN A 34 -2.76 8.84 16.42
CA GLN A 34 -3.43 7.84 15.58
C GLN A 34 -4.31 8.53 14.52
N PRO A 35 -4.18 8.17 13.23
CA PRO A 35 -5.11 8.66 12.21
C PRO A 35 -6.50 8.02 12.39
N THR A 36 -7.53 8.77 12.00
CA THR A 36 -8.84 8.17 11.74
C THR A 36 -8.76 7.32 10.48
N VAL A 37 -9.65 6.34 10.31
CA VAL A 37 -9.70 5.50 9.11
C VAL A 37 -9.78 6.34 7.81
N PRO A 38 -10.62 7.39 7.71
CA PRO A 38 -10.64 8.23 6.50
C PRO A 38 -9.31 8.94 6.22
N ASN A 39 -8.66 9.51 7.25
CA ASN A 39 -7.38 10.18 7.09
C ASN A 39 -6.26 9.20 6.76
N PHE A 40 -6.32 7.97 7.28
CA PHE A 40 -5.39 6.90 6.96
C PHE A 40 -5.49 6.51 5.48
N ILE A 41 -6.71 6.31 4.96
CA ILE A 41 -6.94 5.98 3.55
C ILE A 41 -6.47 7.13 2.65
N ALA A 42 -6.88 8.37 2.94
CA ALA A 42 -6.47 9.55 2.17
C ALA A 42 -4.94 9.73 2.14
N LEU A 43 -4.26 9.42 3.25
CA LEU A 43 -2.80 9.45 3.31
C LEU A 43 -2.16 8.33 2.48
N CYS A 44 -2.72 7.12 2.49
CA CYS A 44 -2.23 6.03 1.66
C CYS A 44 -2.37 6.35 0.16
N GLU A 45 -3.52 6.90 -0.25
CA GLU A 45 -3.76 7.38 -1.62
C GLU A 45 -2.77 8.48 -2.00
N ALA A 46 -2.59 9.49 -1.13
CA ALA A 46 -1.66 10.58 -1.38
C ALA A 46 -0.22 10.09 -1.55
N LEU A 47 0.19 9.06 -0.80
CA LEU A 47 1.51 8.44 -0.85
C LEU A 47 1.66 7.38 -1.96
N GLY A 48 0.59 7.03 -2.67
CA GLY A 48 0.61 5.97 -3.68
C GLY A 48 0.90 4.58 -3.10
N VAL A 49 0.54 4.33 -1.84
CA VAL A 49 0.80 3.04 -1.16
C VAL A 49 -0.49 2.33 -0.82
N CYS A 50 -0.48 1.00 -0.88
CA CYS A 50 -1.63 0.21 -0.46
C CYS A 50 -1.81 0.29 1.07
N PRO A 51 -3.03 0.51 1.61
CA PRO A 51 -3.27 0.49 3.05
C PRO A 51 -2.80 -0.80 3.74
N SER A 52 -2.89 -1.95 3.04
CA SER A 52 -2.43 -3.24 3.55
C SER A 52 -0.91 -3.31 3.74
N TYR A 53 -0.13 -2.61 2.91
CA TYR A 53 1.33 -2.45 3.08
C TYR A 53 1.65 -1.80 4.42
N ILE A 54 0.93 -0.72 4.75
CA ILE A 54 1.19 0.07 5.95
C ILE A 54 0.80 -0.69 7.22
N ILE A 55 -0.26 -1.50 7.16
CA ILE A 55 -0.75 -2.29 8.29
C ILE A 55 0.11 -3.54 8.51
N ASN A 56 0.44 -4.26 7.43
CA ASN A 56 1.11 -5.56 7.54
C ASN A 56 2.64 -5.47 7.51
N GLY A 57 3.20 -4.30 7.18
CA GLY A 57 4.64 -4.03 7.26
C GLY A 57 5.50 -4.65 6.16
N ASN A 58 4.90 -5.35 5.19
CA ASN A 58 5.64 -5.99 4.11
C ASN A 58 5.80 -5.02 2.94
N ALA A 59 7.04 -4.87 2.47
CA ALA A 59 7.32 -4.17 1.24
C ALA A 59 6.53 -4.84 0.10
N VAL A 60 5.65 -4.10 -0.56
CA VAL A 60 4.96 -4.57 -1.76
C VAL A 60 5.99 -4.46 -2.88
N PRO A 61 6.44 -5.57 -3.47
CA PRO A 61 7.41 -5.54 -4.56
C PRO A 61 6.84 -4.74 -5.76
N PRO A 62 7.67 -4.05 -6.56
CA PRO A 62 7.21 -3.34 -7.76
C PRO A 62 6.37 -4.21 -8.70
N GLU A 63 6.65 -5.51 -8.75
CA GLU A 63 5.93 -6.51 -9.54
C GLU A 63 4.47 -6.69 -9.10
N MET A 64 4.11 -6.28 -7.88
CA MET A 64 2.73 -6.36 -7.39
C MET A 64 1.83 -5.25 -7.96
N ASP A 65 2.38 -4.08 -8.29
CA ASP A 65 1.59 -3.02 -8.94
C ASP A 65 1.24 -3.43 -10.37
N GLU A 66 2.22 -4.00 -11.10
CA GLU A 66 2.01 -4.58 -12.43
C GLU A 66 1.01 -5.76 -12.38
N LEU A 67 1.16 -6.65 -11.38
CA LEU A 67 0.23 -7.75 -11.19
C LEU A 67 -1.19 -7.25 -10.87
N ALA A 68 -1.33 -6.20 -10.06
CA ALA A 68 -2.62 -5.61 -9.72
C ALA A 68 -3.29 -4.97 -10.94
N GLU A 69 -2.53 -4.25 -11.76
CA GLU A 69 -3.01 -3.67 -13.02
C GLU A 69 -3.52 -4.75 -13.97
N ILE A 70 -2.71 -5.79 -14.23
CA ILE A 70 -3.10 -6.93 -15.06
C ILE A 70 -4.34 -7.61 -14.47
N PHE A 71 -4.37 -7.87 -13.17
CA PHE A 71 -5.49 -8.55 -12.52
C PHE A 71 -6.80 -7.74 -12.64
N SER A 72 -6.72 -6.42 -12.61
CA SER A 72 -7.88 -5.52 -12.71
C SER A 72 -8.61 -5.61 -14.04
N ILE A 73 -7.89 -5.84 -15.16
CA ILE A 73 -8.48 -5.92 -16.50
C ILE A 73 -8.97 -7.33 -16.88
N LEU A 74 -8.57 -8.36 -16.13
CA LEU A 74 -9.01 -9.73 -16.37
C LEU A 74 -10.49 -9.94 -16.01
N ASN A 75 -11.17 -10.80 -16.78
CA ASN A 75 -12.50 -11.29 -16.41
C ASN A 75 -12.40 -12.31 -15.25
N THR A 76 -13.56 -12.69 -14.70
CA THR A 76 -13.66 -13.58 -13.54
C THR A 76 -12.95 -14.93 -13.75
N ASP A 77 -13.10 -15.53 -14.93
CA ASP A 77 -12.51 -16.83 -15.24
C ASP A 77 -10.97 -16.75 -15.30
N ASN A 78 -10.44 -15.74 -15.97
CA ASN A 78 -9.00 -15.52 -16.08
C ASN A 78 -8.36 -15.18 -14.73
N ARG A 79 -9.05 -14.41 -13.88
CA ARG A 79 -8.61 -14.17 -12.49
C ARG A 79 -8.51 -15.47 -11.70
N ALA A 80 -9.51 -16.35 -11.82
CA ALA A 80 -9.52 -17.63 -11.13
C ALA A 80 -8.37 -18.54 -11.60
N ILE A 81 -8.06 -18.54 -12.90
CA ILE A 81 -6.93 -19.27 -13.47
C ILE A 81 -5.60 -18.73 -12.95
N LEU A 82 -5.39 -17.42 -13.03
CA LEU A 82 -4.15 -16.78 -12.55
C LEU A 82 -3.89 -17.08 -11.07
N LEU A 83 -4.93 -16.99 -10.22
CA LEU A 83 -4.84 -17.35 -8.81
C LEU A 83 -4.49 -18.83 -8.61
N ARG A 84 -5.02 -19.74 -9.44
CA ARG A 84 -4.70 -21.16 -9.36
C ARG A 84 -3.24 -21.44 -9.72
N VAL A 85 -2.74 -20.80 -10.76
CA VAL A 85 -1.33 -20.91 -11.18
C VAL A 85 -0.40 -20.38 -10.09
N ALA A 86 -0.66 -19.17 -9.56
CA ALA A 86 0.13 -18.59 -8.48
C ALA A 86 0.18 -19.49 -7.23
N LYS A 87 -0.97 -20.09 -6.86
CA LYS A 87 -1.04 -21.07 -5.75
C LYS A 87 -0.19 -22.32 -6.04
N GLY A 88 -0.17 -22.79 -7.27
CA GLY A 88 0.67 -23.91 -7.70
C GLY A 88 2.17 -23.63 -7.50
N PHE A 89 2.64 -22.44 -7.88
CA PHE A 89 4.03 -22.04 -7.66
C PHE A 89 4.38 -21.95 -6.18
N ALA A 90 3.53 -21.31 -5.37
CA ALA A 90 3.74 -21.18 -3.93
C ALA A 90 3.85 -22.54 -3.22
N HIS A 91 3.02 -23.52 -3.62
CA HIS A 91 3.04 -24.87 -3.05
C HIS A 91 4.28 -25.69 -3.44
N ASN A 92 4.89 -25.42 -4.60
CA ASN A 92 6.09 -26.12 -5.03
C ASN A 92 7.37 -25.58 -4.37
N GLN A 93 7.38 -24.29 -4.01
CA GLN A 93 8.52 -23.69 -3.30
C GLN A 93 8.63 -24.15 -1.85
N THR A 94 7.51 -24.43 -1.17
CA THR A 94 7.50 -24.95 0.21
C THR A 94 7.89 -26.43 0.32
N LYS A 95 7.93 -27.17 -0.80
CA LYS A 95 8.34 -28.59 -0.83
C LYS A 95 9.81 -28.83 -1.19
N SER A 96 10.54 -27.79 -1.62
CA SER A 96 11.96 -27.89 -2.00
C SER A 96 12.92 -27.42 -0.88
N THR A 97 12.43 -27.30 0.35
CA THR A 97 13.20 -27.03 1.58
C THR A 97 12.88 -28.13 2.59
#